data_AF-A0A7Y2JST5-F1
#
_entry.id   AF-A0A7Y2JST5-F1
#
_cell.length_a   1.000
_cell.length_b   1.000
_cell.length_c   1.000
_cell.angle_alpha   90.00
_cell.angle_beta   90.00
_cell.angle_gamma   90.00
#
_symmetry.space_group_name_H-M   'P 1'
#
loop_
_entity.id
_entity.type
_entity.pdbx_description
1 polymer ?
#
loop_
_entity_poly.entity_id
_entity_poly.type
_entity_poly.pdbx_seq_one_letter_code
_entity_poly.pdbx_strand_id
1 'polypeptide(L)'
;MIGPWWRIGWRNLGRNRRRTLIAAAGLALGYFAVVVMVGLMAGLVAEMIENGTGMLTGQLQVHALEYRPDRSIYETIGGRDGADVERLVEEVTGDLAIEAAAPRVYAGGLISSGEATTAGILLGVDPELEPKVSRIMR
;
A
#
# COMPACT_ATOMS: atom_id res chain seq x y z
N MET A 1 10.81 -15.57 -48.02
CA MET A 1 10.71 -17.03 -48.28
C MET A 1 11.32 -17.77 -47.10
N ILE A 2 10.51 -18.48 -46.31
CA ILE A 2 11.01 -19.32 -45.23
C ILE A 2 11.74 -20.49 -45.89
N GLY A 3 13.07 -20.51 -45.80
CA GLY A 3 13.89 -21.54 -46.45
C GLY A 3 13.59 -22.97 -45.93
N PRO A 4 14.10 -24.02 -46.61
CA PRO A 4 13.82 -25.42 -46.28
C PRO A 4 14.23 -25.82 -44.85
N TRP A 5 15.07 -25.02 -44.21
CA TRP A 5 15.55 -25.16 -42.83
C TRP A 5 14.44 -25.31 -41.79
N TRP A 6 13.32 -24.57 -41.92
CA TRP A 6 12.19 -24.67 -40.98
C TRP A 6 11.54 -26.06 -41.01
N ARG A 7 11.31 -26.61 -42.21
CA ARG A 7 10.76 -27.96 -42.41
C ARG A 7 11.70 -29.05 -41.86
N ILE A 8 13.00 -28.86 -42.01
CA ILE A 8 14.02 -29.79 -41.49
C ILE A 8 14.05 -29.74 -39.96
N GLY A 9 14.03 -28.55 -39.37
CA GLY A 9 14.02 -28.37 -37.91
C GLY A 9 12.80 -29.00 -37.24
N TRP A 10 11.59 -28.77 -37.77
CA TRP A 10 10.36 -29.36 -37.23
C TRP A 10 10.34 -30.89 -37.29
N ARG A 11 10.81 -31.46 -38.41
CA ARG A 11 10.96 -32.92 -38.56
C ARG A 11 12.00 -33.48 -37.60
N ASN A 12 13.08 -32.75 -37.33
CA ASN A 12 14.11 -33.16 -36.37
C ASN A 12 13.55 -33.24 -34.93
N LEU A 13 12.83 -32.19 -34.51
CA LEU A 13 12.17 -32.13 -33.20
C LEU A 13 11.14 -33.25 -33.02
N GLY A 14 10.34 -33.51 -34.06
CA GLY A 14 9.32 -34.57 -34.06
C GLY A 14 9.87 -35.99 -34.09
N ARG A 15 11.12 -36.20 -34.54
CA ARG A 15 11.77 -37.52 -34.59
C ARG A 15 12.35 -37.95 -33.24
N ASN A 16 12.75 -37.00 -32.38
CA ASN A 16 13.29 -37.29 -31.05
C ASN A 16 12.44 -36.66 -29.93
N ARG A 17 11.16 -37.06 -29.88
CA ARG A 17 10.12 -36.42 -29.04
C ARG A 17 10.48 -36.36 -27.55
N ARG A 18 11.10 -37.40 -26.99
CA ARG A 18 11.50 -37.42 -25.57
C ARG A 18 12.50 -36.32 -25.23
N ARG A 19 13.57 -36.17 -26.03
CA ARG A 19 14.59 -35.12 -25.82
C ARG A 19 14.00 -33.72 -25.98
N THR A 20 13.18 -33.54 -27.01
CA THR A 20 12.51 -32.26 -27.26
C THR A 20 11.55 -31.89 -26.13
N LEU A 21 10.76 -32.85 -25.63
CA LEU A 21 9.82 -32.61 -24.52
C LEU A 21 10.53 -32.26 -23.22
N ILE A 22 11.62 -32.95 -22.87
CA ILE A 22 12.38 -32.64 -21.65
C ILE A 22 12.95 -31.22 -21.72
N ALA A 23 13.57 -30.85 -22.85
CA ALA A 23 14.12 -29.51 -23.03
C ALA A 23 13.03 -28.42 -23.02
N ALA A 24 11.93 -28.64 -23.75
CA ALA A 24 10.81 -27.71 -23.79
C ALA A 24 10.13 -27.56 -22.43
N ALA A 25 9.96 -28.65 -21.67
CA ALA A 25 9.39 -28.61 -20.33
C ALA A 25 10.30 -27.84 -19.35
N GLY A 26 11.63 -28.04 -19.42
CA GLY A 26 12.58 -27.27 -18.61
C GLY A 26 12.52 -25.77 -18.90
N LEU A 27 12.50 -25.40 -20.18
CA LEU A 27 12.33 -24.01 -20.62
C LEU A 27 10.98 -23.43 -20.16
N ALA A 28 9.90 -24.18 -20.35
CA ALA A 28 8.56 -23.75 -19.97
C ALA A 28 8.44 -23.54 -18.45
N LEU A 29 8.96 -24.46 -17.64
CA LEU A 29 8.95 -24.37 -16.19
C LEU A 29 9.78 -23.17 -15.70
N GLY A 30 10.98 -22.98 -16.24
CA GLY A 30 11.84 -21.85 -15.89
C GLY A 30 11.22 -20.51 -16.27
N TYR A 31 10.69 -20.41 -17.49
CA TYR A 31 9.99 -19.20 -17.93
C TYR A 31 8.73 -18.92 -17.11
N PHE A 32 7.93 -19.96 -16.82
CA PHE A 32 6.76 -19.86 -15.96
C PHE A 32 7.12 -19.32 -14.57
N ALA A 33 8.17 -19.86 -13.94
CA ALA A 33 8.62 -19.40 -12.63
C ALA A 33 9.03 -17.92 -12.65
N VAL A 34 9.74 -17.48 -13.70
CA VAL A 34 10.12 -16.07 -13.86
C VAL A 34 8.89 -15.17 -14.02
N VAL A 35 7.95 -15.55 -14.89
CA VAL A 35 6.72 -14.76 -15.11
C VAL A 35 5.88 -14.66 -13.85
N VAL A 36 5.72 -15.77 -13.12
CA VAL A 36 5.00 -15.79 -11.84
C VAL A 36 5.69 -14.89 -10.81
N MET A 37 7.03 -14.98 -10.70
CA MET A 37 7.79 -14.15 -9.77
C MET A 37 7.65 -12.66 -10.09
N VAL A 38 7.73 -12.28 -11.37
CA VAL A 38 7.54 -10.89 -11.81
C VAL A 38 6.13 -10.41 -11.51
N GLY A 39 5.11 -11.23 -11.79
CA GLY A 39 3.72 -10.90 -11.50
C GLY A 39 3.47 -10.74 -10.00
N LEU A 40 4.03 -11.63 -9.17
CA LEU A 40 3.95 -11.56 -7.72
C LEU A 40 4.61 -10.28 -7.19
N MET A 41 5.83 -9.97 -7.63
CA MET A 41 6.54 -8.77 -7.19
C MET A 41 5.79 -7.49 -7.60
N ALA A 42 5.24 -7.45 -8.82
CA ALA A 42 4.42 -6.32 -9.27
C ALA A 42 3.14 -6.18 -8.43
N GLY A 43 2.48 -7.29 -8.11
CA GLY A 43 1.30 -7.32 -7.25
C GLY A 43 1.61 -6.81 -5.84
N LEU A 44 2.69 -7.29 -5.23
CA LEU A 44 3.13 -6.84 -3.90
C LEU A 44 3.45 -5.34 -3.88
N VAL A 45 4.09 -4.80 -4.91
CA VAL A 45 4.38 -3.36 -5.00
C VAL A 45 3.09 -2.56 -5.17
N ALA A 46 2.18 -2.99 -6.04
CA ALA A 46 0.91 -2.31 -6.25
C ALA A 46 0.07 -2.31 -4.96
N GLU A 47 0.01 -3.46 -4.28
CA GLU A 47 -0.66 -3.61 -2.99
C GLU A 47 0.00 -2.74 -1.91
N MET A 48 1.34 -2.70 -1.84
CA MET A 48 2.04 -1.84 -0.89
C MET A 48 1.74 -0.36 -1.12
N ILE A 49 1.64 0.09 -2.37
CA ILE A 49 1.26 1.46 -2.70
C ILE A 49 -0.19 1.71 -2.26
N GLU A 50 -1.13 0.86 -2.68
CA GLU A 50 -2.54 1.02 -2.35
C GLU A 50 -2.80 0.99 -0.83
N ASN A 51 -2.12 0.09 -0.11
CA ASN A 51 -2.15 0.02 1.34
C ASN A 51 -1.49 1.24 2.00
N GLY A 52 -0.35 1.68 1.48
CA GLY A 52 0.39 2.83 2.01
C GLY A 52 -0.40 4.13 1.91
N THR A 53 -1.07 4.36 0.78
CA THR A 53 -1.90 5.55 0.54
C THR A 53 -3.32 5.41 1.09
N GLY A 54 -3.90 4.21 1.04
CA GLY A 54 -5.31 3.96 1.37
C GLY A 54 -5.59 3.68 2.85
N MET A 55 -4.58 3.35 3.65
CA MET A 55 -4.75 3.10 5.09
C MET A 55 -4.40 4.32 5.94
N LEU A 56 -3.12 4.53 6.25
CA LEU A 56 -2.73 5.43 7.35
C LEU A 56 -2.18 6.78 6.87
N THR A 57 -1.54 6.82 5.70
CA THR A 57 -0.86 8.04 5.26
C THR A 57 -1.83 9.01 4.59
N GLY A 58 -2.84 8.52 3.87
CA GLY A 58 -3.60 9.35 2.95
C GLY A 58 -2.69 9.86 1.81
N GLN A 59 -3.21 10.79 1.01
CA GLN A 59 -2.42 11.46 -0.03
C GLN A 59 -1.54 12.59 0.52
N LEU A 60 -2.02 13.29 1.55
CA LEU A 60 -1.34 14.41 2.21
C LEU A 60 -1.67 14.40 3.70
N GLN A 61 -0.70 14.77 4.54
CA GLN A 61 -0.92 15.01 5.97
C GLN A 61 -0.39 16.37 6.37
N VAL A 62 -1.19 17.11 7.12
CA VAL A 62 -0.79 18.37 7.75
C VAL A 62 -0.48 18.09 9.22
N HIS A 63 0.68 18.55 9.69
CA HIS A 63 1.14 18.36 11.06
C HIS A 63 1.74 19.67 11.60
N ALA A 64 1.83 19.79 12.92
CA ALA A 64 2.67 20.82 13.54
C ALA A 64 4.14 20.65 13.13
N LEU A 65 4.89 21.76 13.11
CA LEU A 65 6.27 21.79 12.60
C LEU A 65 7.20 20.81 13.34
N GLU A 66 7.04 20.69 14.65
CA GLU A 66 7.86 19.86 15.53
C GLU A 66 7.24 18.47 15.81
N TYR A 67 6.08 18.18 15.21
CA TYR A 67 5.39 16.90 15.41
C TYR A 67 6.23 15.69 14.97
N ARG A 68 7.13 15.85 13.99
CA ARG A 68 8.06 14.80 13.57
C ARG A 68 9.48 15.15 14.04
N PRO A 69 10.25 14.17 14.57
CA PRO A 69 10.06 12.72 14.43
C PRO A 69 9.23 12.03 15.53
N ASP A 70 9.07 12.65 16.70
CA ASP A 70 8.61 11.94 17.92
C ASP A 70 7.10 11.68 17.98
N ARG A 71 6.30 12.35 17.13
CA ARG A 71 4.83 12.25 17.08
C ARG A 71 4.16 12.45 18.44
N SER A 72 4.69 13.40 19.20
CA SER A 72 4.18 13.77 20.51
C SER A 72 2.72 14.21 20.40
N ILE A 73 1.86 13.69 21.28
CA ILE A 73 0.45 14.12 21.37
C ILE A 73 0.32 15.61 21.75
N TYR A 74 1.36 16.20 22.33
CA TYR A 74 1.39 17.60 22.74
C TYR A 74 1.74 18.56 21.59
N GLU A 75 2.28 18.04 20.48
CA GLU A 75 2.63 18.81 19.30
C GLU A 75 1.45 18.84 18.33
N THR A 76 0.46 19.68 18.62
CA THR A 76 -0.78 19.80 17.86
C THR A 76 -0.78 21.01 16.93
N ILE A 77 -1.61 20.95 15.89
CA ILE A 77 -1.90 22.13 15.07
C ILE A 77 -2.59 23.17 15.98
N GLY A 78 -2.07 24.39 16.03
CA GLY A 78 -2.51 25.43 16.99
C GLY A 78 -1.76 25.45 18.32
N GLY A 79 -0.86 24.48 18.56
CA GLY A 79 -0.02 24.43 19.76
C GLY A 79 -0.85 24.42 21.06
N ARG A 80 -0.37 25.15 22.08
CA ARG A 80 -0.99 25.17 23.41
C ARG A 80 -2.32 25.93 23.47
N ASP A 81 -2.54 26.86 22.56
CA ASP A 81 -3.74 27.69 22.50
C ASP A 81 -4.91 26.94 21.83
N GLY A 82 -4.61 25.83 21.15
CA GLY A 82 -5.57 25.03 20.40
C GLY A 82 -5.86 25.60 19.01
N ALA A 83 -6.47 24.77 18.18
CA ALA A 83 -7.00 25.18 16.88
C ALA A 83 -8.48 24.79 16.81
N ASP A 84 -9.26 25.60 16.10
CA ASP A 84 -10.62 25.24 15.67
C ASP A 84 -10.49 24.22 14.54
N VAL A 85 -10.61 22.93 14.89
CA VAL A 85 -10.36 21.81 13.98
C VAL A 85 -11.46 21.74 12.93
N GLU A 86 -12.70 21.97 13.33
CA GLU A 86 -13.85 22.00 12.43
C GLU A 86 -13.67 23.05 11.34
N ARG A 87 -13.33 24.29 11.73
CA ARG A 87 -13.06 25.36 10.78
C ARG A 87 -11.88 25.05 9.86
N LEU A 88 -10.80 24.46 10.39
CA LEU A 88 -9.64 24.08 9.60
C LEU A 88 -10.02 23.04 8.54
N VAL A 89 -10.84 22.05 8.91
CA VAL A 89 -11.33 21.04 7.97
C VAL A 89 -12.19 21.68 6.89
N GLU A 90 -13.11 22.59 7.26
CA GLU A 90 -13.96 23.33 6.30
C GLU A 90 -13.15 24.20 5.33
N GLU A 91 -12.13 24.92 5.81
CA GLU A 91 -11.26 25.73 4.97
C GLU A 91 -10.48 24.88 3.96
N VAL A 92 -10.09 23.66 4.36
CA VAL A 92 -9.37 22.71 3.50
C VAL A 92 -10.32 22.06 2.47
N THR A 93 -11.50 21.60 2.86
CA THR A 93 -12.48 21.02 1.91
C THR A 93 -13.17 22.06 1.03
N GLY A 94 -12.97 23.36 1.29
CA GLY A 94 -13.46 24.44 0.42
C GLY A 94 -12.76 24.53 -0.95
N ASP A 95 -11.57 23.93 -1.10
CA ASP A 95 -10.86 23.87 -2.40
C ASP A 95 -11.43 22.74 -3.28
N LEU A 96 -11.79 23.07 -4.52
CA LEU A 96 -12.30 22.12 -5.52
C LEU A 96 -11.30 20.99 -5.85
N ALA A 97 -10.01 21.18 -5.60
CA ALA A 97 -8.99 20.15 -5.79
C ALA A 97 -8.97 19.09 -4.68
N ILE A 98 -9.67 19.32 -3.56
CA ILE A 98 -9.63 18.46 -2.37
C ILE A 98 -10.93 17.65 -2.28
N GLU A 99 -10.82 16.32 -2.42
CA GLU A 99 -11.98 15.42 -2.39
C GLU A 99 -12.56 15.26 -0.97
N ALA A 100 -11.70 15.12 0.04
CA ALA A 100 -12.08 14.97 1.44
C ALA A 100 -10.92 15.28 2.39
N ALA A 101 -11.24 15.70 3.61
CA ALA A 101 -10.29 15.86 4.71
C ALA A 101 -10.89 15.30 6.01
N ALA A 102 -10.06 14.72 6.88
CA ALA A 102 -10.47 14.16 8.15
C ALA A 102 -9.40 14.45 9.22
N PRO A 103 -9.80 14.93 10.41
CA PRO A 103 -8.87 15.18 11.51
C PRO A 103 -8.50 13.85 12.20
N ARG A 104 -7.24 13.75 12.66
CA ARG A 104 -6.73 12.58 13.37
C ARG A 104 -5.82 12.96 14.52
N VAL A 105 -5.83 12.14 15.57
CA VAL A 105 -4.93 12.27 16.71
C VAL A 105 -4.23 10.94 16.96
N TYR A 106 -2.90 10.96 17.10
CA TYR A 106 -2.10 9.80 17.49
C TYR A 106 -1.62 9.96 18.92
N ALA A 107 -1.79 8.92 19.74
CA ALA A 107 -1.28 8.89 21.10
C ALA A 107 -0.64 7.53 21.39
N GLY A 108 0.60 7.53 21.87
CA GLY A 108 1.19 6.34 22.49
C GLY A 108 0.64 6.17 23.90
N GLY A 109 0.32 4.94 24.30
CA GLY A 109 -0.19 4.67 25.64
C GLY A 109 0.02 3.23 26.07
N LEU A 110 -0.28 2.95 27.33
CA LEU A 110 -0.36 1.59 27.86
C LEU A 110 -1.82 1.17 27.88
N ILE A 111 -2.13 0.07 27.20
CA ILE A 111 -3.43 -0.58 27.22
C ILE A 111 -3.35 -1.70 28.25
N SER A 112 -4.22 -1.64 29.26
CA SER A 112 -4.28 -2.63 30.33
C SER A 112 -5.61 -3.37 30.27
N SER A 113 -5.56 -4.69 30.40
CA SER A 113 -6.73 -5.56 30.50
C SER A 113 -6.43 -6.71 31.47
N GLY A 114 -7.13 -6.73 32.60
CA GLY A 114 -6.87 -7.70 33.67
C GLY A 114 -5.46 -7.54 34.23
N GLU A 115 -4.67 -8.62 34.19
CA GLU A 115 -3.27 -8.61 34.68
C GLU A 115 -2.25 -8.27 33.58
N ALA A 116 -2.68 -8.06 32.33
CA ALA A 116 -1.80 -7.77 31.21
C ALA A 116 -1.78 -6.27 30.89
N THR A 117 -0.58 -5.70 30.74
CA THR A 117 -0.37 -4.34 30.26
C THR A 117 0.56 -4.37 29.06
N THR A 118 0.20 -3.67 27.99
CA THR A 118 0.96 -3.61 26.74
C THR A 118 1.00 -2.18 26.21
N ALA A 119 2.12 -1.79 25.62
CA ALA A 119 2.20 -0.55 24.89
C ALA A 119 1.38 -0.64 23.59
N GLY A 120 0.54 0.36 23.35
CA GLY A 120 -0.29 0.47 22.18
C GLY A 120 -0.28 1.89 21.60
N ILE A 121 -0.70 2.00 20.35
CA ILE A 121 -0.96 3.28 19.71
C ILE A 121 -2.47 3.44 19.64
N LEU A 122 -2.95 4.54 20.20
CA LEU A 122 -4.33 5.00 20.13
C LEU A 122 -4.45 5.96 18.95
N LEU A 123 -5.45 5.74 18.11
CA LEU A 123 -5.77 6.59 16.98
C LEU A 123 -7.19 7.14 17.19
N GLY A 124 -7.28 8.45 17.42
CA GLY A 124 -8.54 9.18 17.44
C GLY A 124 -8.91 9.60 16.02
N VAL A 125 -10.12 9.25 15.57
CA VAL A 125 -10.64 9.58 14.24
C VAL A 125 -12.09 10.04 14.33
N ASP A 126 -12.51 10.84 13.35
CA ASP A 126 -13.91 11.18 13.13
C ASP A 126 -14.60 10.06 12.31
N PRO A 127 -15.62 9.37 12.86
CA PRO A 127 -16.24 8.22 12.18
C PRO A 127 -17.02 8.58 10.92
N GLU A 128 -17.42 9.83 10.72
CA GLU A 128 -18.16 10.29 9.54
C GLU A 128 -17.24 10.78 8.43
N LEU A 129 -16.12 11.42 8.79
CA LEU A 129 -15.16 11.97 7.83
C LEU A 129 -14.08 10.95 7.43
N GLU A 130 -13.62 10.12 8.36
CA GLU A 130 -12.52 9.18 8.15
C GLU A 130 -12.77 8.19 6.99
N PRO A 131 -13.97 7.60 6.82
CA PRO A 131 -14.23 6.68 5.70
C PRO A 131 -14.16 7.33 4.31
N LYS A 132 -14.22 8.68 4.23
CA LYS A 132 -14.08 9.42 2.97
C LYS A 132 -12.63 9.60 2.56
N VAL A 133 -11.70 9.53 3.51
CA VAL A 133 -10.26 9.73 3.30
C VAL A 133 -9.47 8.42 3.33
N SER A 134 -9.93 7.44 4.10
CA SER A 134 -9.23 6.18 4.35
C SER A 134 -10.15 4.98 4.50
N ARG A 135 -9.60 3.79 4.29
CA ARG A 135 -10.26 2.50 4.50
C ARG A 135 -10.01 1.88 5.88
N ILE A 136 -9.40 2.58 6.84
CA ILE A 136 -9.06 1.98 8.15
C ILE A 136 -10.26 1.48 8.97
N MET A 137 -11.47 2.00 8.72
CA MET A 137 -12.70 1.60 9.41
C MET A 137 -13.56 0.62 8.62
N ARG A 138 -13.12 0.19 7.43
CA ARG A 138 -13.88 -0.66 6.50
C ARG A 138 -13.24 -2.02 6.31
#